data_AF-A0A8D4BEK9-F1
#
_entry.id   AF-A0A8D4BEK9-F1
#
_cell.length_a   1.000
_cell.length_b   1.000
_cell.length_c   1.000
_cell.angle_alpha   90.00
_cell.angle_beta   90.00
_cell.angle_gamma   90.00
#
_symmetry.space_group_name_H-M   'P 1'
#
loop_
_entity.id
_entity.type
_entity.pdbx_description
1 polymer ?
#
loop_
_entity_poly.entity_id
_entity_poly.type
_entity_poly.pdbx_seq_one_letter_code
_entity_poly.pdbx_strand_id
1 'polypeptide(L)'
;MQEISSLKNLPATVMLRDDLDIERLEADLAALSGSEFWALQRSFEDGAVGEESDVDWKVLPLRAPAGDLQRTDPGGPGRDGFADTPLMAKAPYLSRILSELGTELRSVRLMALAPGVSVEEHSDTPLGLPYGYVRLHIPLVTNPGAVMVLDGVEQRWQPGTLWYADFERPHALRNSGDRARIHLVADVATNDRLLALFPDSFRADLPASDIAYYRPVLPLTSRELEEFGCSFAVPFSFMEWGEPVVDDHESDLPAEVTAEEGVLVLRAEGHAPVELLHLGAGEFRLLGWSEERLLRLDLFDDDPRVELSTRRGRRRQVVRRPALRPATV
;
A
#
# COMPACT_ATOMS: atom_id res chain seq x y z
N MET A 1 -24.62 -3.74 -5.44
CA MET A 1 -25.23 -2.47 -4.95
C MET A 1 -24.23 -1.34 -5.19
N GLN A 2 -24.29 -0.71 -6.37
CA GLN A 2 -23.44 0.45 -6.69
C GLN A 2 -24.06 1.69 -6.04
N GLU A 3 -23.50 2.11 -4.90
CA GLU A 3 -23.88 3.34 -4.21
C GLU A 3 -22.61 4.13 -3.91
N ILE A 4 -22.57 5.33 -4.51
CA ILE A 4 -21.45 6.23 -4.78
C ILE A 4 -20.77 6.62 -3.46
N SER A 5 -19.50 6.23 -3.30
CA SER A 5 -18.66 6.80 -2.24
C SER A 5 -18.63 8.31 -2.43
N SER A 6 -18.92 9.10 -1.38
CA SER A 6 -18.87 10.56 -1.45
C SER A 6 -17.47 11.09 -1.84
N LEU A 7 -16.43 10.26 -1.64
CA LEU A 7 -15.07 10.52 -2.13
C LEU A 7 -14.99 10.63 -3.66
N LYS A 8 -15.91 10.02 -4.42
CA LYS A 8 -15.96 10.15 -5.88
C LYS A 8 -16.29 11.59 -6.33
N ASN A 9 -16.91 12.38 -5.47
CA ASN A 9 -17.22 13.78 -5.74
C ASN A 9 -16.02 14.71 -5.51
N LEU A 10 -14.98 14.24 -4.81
CA LEU A 10 -13.76 15.02 -4.62
C LEU A 10 -12.94 15.02 -5.92
N PRO A 11 -12.08 16.04 -6.11
CA PRO A 11 -11.09 16.05 -7.18
C PRO A 11 -10.27 14.76 -7.20
N ALA A 12 -10.17 14.13 -8.37
CA ALA A 12 -9.40 12.89 -8.56
C ALA A 12 -7.88 13.11 -8.39
N THR A 13 -7.41 14.35 -8.59
CA THR A 13 -6.02 14.75 -8.37
C THR A 13 -5.95 16.00 -7.52
N VAL A 14 -4.92 16.11 -6.68
CA VAL A 14 -4.67 17.28 -5.84
C VAL A 14 -3.17 17.56 -5.82
N MET A 15 -2.79 18.80 -6.16
CA MET A 15 -1.43 19.27 -5.93
C MET A 15 -1.28 19.62 -4.45
N LEU A 16 -0.40 18.90 -3.76
CA LEU A 16 -0.14 19.08 -2.33
C LEU A 16 0.97 20.12 -2.08
N ARG A 17 1.93 20.21 -2.99
CA ARG A 17 3.06 21.15 -2.94
C ARG A 17 3.50 21.57 -4.33
N ASP A 18 3.97 22.79 -4.46
CA ASP A 18 4.60 23.37 -5.67
C ASP A 18 5.91 24.12 -5.37
N ASP A 19 6.47 23.87 -4.17
CA ASP A 19 7.64 24.55 -3.62
C ASP A 19 8.92 23.70 -3.67
N LEU A 20 8.91 22.56 -4.38
CA LEU A 20 10.07 21.66 -4.40
C LEU A 20 11.19 22.22 -5.30
N ASP A 21 12.42 22.17 -4.80
CA ASP A 21 13.63 22.65 -5.46
C ASP A 21 14.02 21.72 -6.61
N ILE A 22 13.79 22.19 -7.85
CA ILE A 22 14.02 21.42 -9.07
C ILE A 22 15.49 21.02 -9.23
N GLU A 23 16.44 21.92 -8.94
CA GLU A 23 17.87 21.63 -9.12
C GLU A 23 18.32 20.50 -8.19
N ARG A 24 17.77 20.47 -6.97
CA ARG A 24 18.04 19.39 -6.00
C ARG A 24 17.36 18.08 -6.37
N LEU A 25 16.15 18.12 -6.95
CA LEU A 25 15.49 16.93 -7.51
C LEU A 25 16.30 16.34 -8.67
N GLU A 26 16.80 17.19 -9.55
CA GLU A 26 17.66 16.79 -10.68
C GLU A 26 18.99 16.19 -10.20
N ALA A 27 19.60 16.78 -9.16
CA ALA A 27 20.83 16.25 -8.57
C ALA A 27 20.64 14.83 -7.99
N ASP A 28 19.55 14.61 -7.25
CA ASP A 28 19.20 13.29 -6.73
C ASP A 28 18.95 12.28 -7.86
N LEU A 29 18.19 12.68 -8.89
CA LEU A 29 17.95 11.83 -10.05
C LEU A 29 19.26 11.49 -10.79
N ALA A 30 20.16 12.46 -10.96
CA ALA A 30 21.45 12.25 -11.61
C ALA A 30 22.30 11.21 -10.85
N ALA A 31 22.29 11.24 -9.51
CA ALA A 31 22.98 10.26 -8.67
C ALA A 31 22.41 8.83 -8.78
N LEU A 32 21.14 8.69 -9.14
CA LEU A 32 20.42 7.42 -9.29
C LEU A 32 20.41 6.90 -10.73
N SER A 33 20.53 7.78 -11.73
CA SER A 33 20.30 7.45 -13.14
C SER A 33 21.23 6.36 -13.69
N GLY A 34 22.45 6.24 -13.15
CA GLY A 34 23.42 5.23 -13.54
C GLY A 34 23.32 3.89 -12.78
N SER A 35 22.26 3.68 -12.00
CA SER A 35 22.11 2.44 -11.23
C SER A 35 21.88 1.22 -12.12
N GLU A 36 22.52 0.10 -11.80
CA GLU A 36 22.28 -1.19 -12.46
C GLU A 36 20.95 -1.85 -12.06
N PHE A 37 20.27 -1.33 -11.04
CA PHE A 37 19.02 -1.90 -10.49
C PHE A 37 17.75 -1.38 -11.18
N TRP A 38 17.88 -0.60 -12.25
CA TRP A 38 16.73 -0.30 -13.11
C TRP A 38 16.26 -1.58 -13.80
N ALA A 39 15.10 -2.08 -13.40
CA ALA A 39 14.51 -3.30 -13.95
C ALA A 39 13.04 -3.09 -14.34
N LEU A 40 12.49 -4.00 -15.14
CA LEU A 40 11.08 -3.94 -15.54
C LEU A 40 10.16 -4.10 -14.32
N GLN A 41 8.99 -3.47 -14.40
CA GLN A 41 8.00 -3.58 -13.35
C GLN A 41 7.51 -5.02 -13.19
N ARG A 42 7.26 -5.43 -11.94
CA ARG A 42 6.56 -6.66 -11.58
C ARG A 42 5.27 -6.31 -10.83
N SER A 43 4.27 -7.18 -10.91
CA SER A 43 3.07 -7.09 -10.06
C SER A 43 3.28 -7.84 -8.74
N PHE A 44 2.36 -7.64 -7.80
CA PHE A 44 2.25 -8.45 -6.59
C PHE A 44 0.80 -8.88 -6.46
N GLU A 45 0.55 -10.18 -6.53
CA GLU A 45 -0.79 -10.78 -6.57
C GLU A 45 -0.79 -12.03 -5.67
N ASP A 46 -1.84 -12.18 -4.85
CA ASP A 46 -2.10 -13.37 -4.01
C ASP A 46 -0.91 -13.86 -3.16
N GLY A 47 -0.10 -12.92 -2.69
CA GLY A 47 1.04 -13.19 -1.80
C GLY A 47 2.35 -13.47 -2.54
N ALA A 48 2.36 -13.36 -3.87
CA ALA A 48 3.52 -13.62 -4.72
C ALA A 48 3.90 -12.43 -5.59
N VAL A 49 5.19 -12.34 -5.92
CA VAL A 49 5.69 -11.40 -6.92
C VAL A 49 5.46 -12.01 -8.31
N GLY A 50 4.80 -11.27 -9.18
CA GLY A 50 4.55 -11.66 -10.56
C GLY A 50 5.79 -11.60 -11.44
N GLU A 51 5.65 -12.04 -12.68
CA GLU A 51 6.70 -11.93 -13.69
C GLU A 51 6.95 -10.47 -14.11
N GLU A 52 8.08 -10.24 -14.79
CA GLU A 52 8.38 -8.91 -15.35
C GLU A 52 7.39 -8.58 -16.47
N SER A 53 6.90 -7.34 -16.47
CA SER A 53 6.05 -6.85 -17.54
C SER A 53 6.83 -6.69 -18.84
N ASP A 54 6.23 -7.03 -19.97
CA ASP A 54 6.78 -6.75 -21.31
C ASP A 54 6.75 -5.25 -21.69
N VAL A 55 6.13 -4.42 -20.84
CA VAL A 55 6.06 -2.96 -21.01
C VAL A 55 7.40 -2.35 -20.59
N ASP A 56 7.99 -1.50 -21.43
CA ASP A 56 9.23 -0.75 -21.09
C ASP A 56 8.92 0.40 -20.10
N TRP A 57 8.52 -0.03 -18.91
CA TRP A 57 8.23 0.76 -17.73
C TRP A 57 9.16 0.28 -16.61
N LYS A 58 10.30 0.94 -16.48
CA LYS A 58 11.34 0.54 -15.55
C LYS A 58 11.12 1.15 -14.18
N VAL A 59 11.53 0.41 -13.16
CA VAL A 59 11.42 0.77 -11.75
C VAL A 59 12.82 0.76 -11.12
N LEU A 60 13.07 1.75 -10.27
CA LEU A 60 14.20 1.77 -9.35
C LEU A 60 13.66 1.86 -7.91
N PRO A 61 13.80 0.80 -7.09
CA PRO A 61 13.27 0.79 -5.73
C PRO A 61 14.17 1.57 -4.77
N LEU A 62 13.65 2.67 -4.22
CA LEU A 62 14.29 3.40 -3.12
C LEU A 62 13.86 2.84 -1.76
N ARG A 63 12.66 2.26 -1.68
CA ARG A 63 12.13 1.54 -0.51
C ARG A 63 11.27 0.38 -0.99
N ALA A 64 11.52 -0.80 -0.46
CA ALA A 64 10.89 -2.06 -0.90
C ALA A 64 10.77 -3.06 0.27
N PRO A 65 10.00 -4.16 0.13
CA PRO A 65 10.02 -5.23 1.11
C PRO A 65 11.45 -5.74 1.35
N ALA A 66 11.81 -5.89 2.63
CA ALA A 66 13.15 -6.21 3.12
C ALA A 66 14.28 -5.26 2.66
N GLY A 67 13.97 -4.12 2.04
CA GLY A 67 14.97 -3.25 1.41
C GLY A 67 15.66 -3.89 0.21
N ASP A 68 15.01 -4.87 -0.44
CA ASP A 68 15.56 -5.60 -1.56
C ASP A 68 15.54 -4.76 -2.86
N LEU A 69 16.72 -4.64 -3.47
CA LEU A 69 16.95 -3.89 -4.70
C LEU A 69 16.35 -4.56 -5.94
N GLN A 70 16.00 -5.84 -5.87
CA GLN A 70 15.41 -6.59 -6.99
C GLN A 70 13.88 -6.52 -7.01
N ARG A 71 13.26 -5.94 -5.97
CA ARG A 71 11.81 -5.82 -5.83
C ARG A 71 11.30 -4.57 -6.54
N THR A 72 10.80 -4.75 -7.76
CA THR A 72 10.17 -3.68 -8.56
C THR A 72 8.65 -3.57 -8.37
N ASP A 73 8.06 -4.55 -7.70
CA ASP A 73 6.65 -4.58 -7.32
C ASP A 73 6.34 -3.63 -6.14
N PRO A 74 5.06 -3.26 -5.92
CA PRO A 74 4.68 -2.43 -4.78
C PRO A 74 4.75 -3.15 -3.42
N GLY A 75 4.94 -4.47 -3.40
CA GLY A 75 4.86 -5.31 -2.21
C GLY A 75 3.43 -5.52 -1.71
N GLY A 76 3.26 -6.48 -0.82
CA GLY A 76 1.97 -6.84 -0.23
C GLY A 76 2.13 -7.49 1.15
N PRO A 77 1.11 -8.22 1.63
CA PRO A 77 1.17 -8.87 2.92
C PRO A 77 2.20 -9.99 2.90
N GLY A 78 2.93 -10.15 4.00
CA GLY A 78 3.96 -11.18 4.11
C GLY A 78 4.75 -11.07 5.40
N ARG A 79 6.01 -11.52 5.37
CA ARG A 79 6.95 -11.42 6.50
C ARG A 79 7.99 -10.30 6.35
N ASP A 80 8.10 -9.72 5.16
CA ASP A 80 9.09 -8.70 4.87
C ASP A 80 8.52 -7.30 5.08
N GLY A 81 8.99 -6.62 6.13
CA GLY A 81 8.69 -5.21 6.35
C GLY A 81 9.30 -4.33 5.25
N PHE A 82 8.71 -3.16 5.01
CA PHE A 82 9.29 -2.19 4.06
C PHE A 82 10.51 -1.52 4.69
N ALA A 83 11.61 -1.47 3.94
CA ALA A 83 12.85 -0.80 4.35
C ALA A 83 13.48 -0.05 3.18
N ASP A 84 14.24 0.99 3.50
CA ASP A 84 14.98 1.75 2.50
C ASP A 84 16.04 0.87 1.87
N THR A 85 16.17 0.92 0.55
CA THR A 85 17.31 0.33 -0.14
C THR A 85 18.52 1.26 0.01
N PRO A 86 19.76 0.78 -0.24
CA PRO A 86 20.93 1.64 -0.27
C PRO A 86 20.85 2.82 -1.25
N LEU A 87 19.89 2.81 -2.18
CA LEU A 87 19.67 3.89 -3.14
C LEU A 87 19.00 5.12 -2.50
N MET A 88 18.18 4.96 -1.45
CA MET A 88 17.56 6.11 -0.76
C MET A 88 18.62 7.10 -0.25
N ALA A 89 19.73 6.58 0.27
CA ALA A 89 20.84 7.39 0.77
C ALA A 89 21.55 8.22 -0.33
N LYS A 90 21.39 7.84 -1.61
CA LYS A 90 21.93 8.59 -2.76
C LYS A 90 21.03 9.74 -3.21
N ALA A 91 19.81 9.82 -2.68
CA ALA A 91 18.84 10.86 -2.99
C ALA A 91 18.40 11.62 -1.72
N PRO A 92 19.30 12.42 -1.12
CA PRO A 92 19.05 13.10 0.15
C PRO A 92 17.90 14.11 0.10
N TYR A 93 17.60 14.72 -1.06
CA TYR A 93 16.47 15.66 -1.14
C TYR A 93 15.13 14.94 -1.21
N LEU A 94 15.01 13.87 -2.00
CA LEU A 94 13.83 13.01 -2.02
C LEU A 94 13.59 12.37 -0.65
N SER A 95 14.63 11.83 -0.02
CA SER A 95 14.57 11.27 1.34
C SER A 95 14.05 12.31 2.36
N ARG A 96 14.54 13.55 2.27
CA ARG A 96 14.04 14.66 3.10
C ARG A 96 12.55 14.93 2.87
N ILE A 97 12.11 15.08 1.61
CA ILE A 97 10.69 15.34 1.29
C ILE A 97 9.79 14.24 1.87
N LEU A 98 10.19 12.98 1.70
CA LEU A 98 9.45 11.82 2.23
C LEU A 98 9.38 11.83 3.76
N SER A 99 10.48 12.18 4.44
CA SER A 99 10.49 12.31 5.90
C SER A 99 9.60 13.44 6.42
N GLU A 100 9.48 14.54 5.68
CA GLU A 100 8.63 15.70 6.02
C GLU A 100 7.13 15.35 6.01
N LEU A 101 6.72 14.30 5.27
CA LEU A 101 5.33 13.81 5.28
C LEU A 101 4.89 13.34 6.67
N GLY A 102 5.84 12.88 7.51
CA GLY A 102 5.56 12.45 8.88
C GLY A 102 4.55 11.30 8.96
N THR A 103 4.61 10.36 8.02
CA THR A 103 3.74 9.18 7.95
C THR A 103 4.55 7.93 7.59
N GLU A 104 3.96 6.76 7.78
CA GLU A 104 4.58 5.48 7.43
C GLU A 104 4.69 5.33 5.90
N LEU A 105 5.86 4.91 5.42
CA LEU A 105 6.14 4.70 4.00
C LEU A 105 6.12 3.20 3.68
N ARG A 106 5.42 2.81 2.63
CA ARG A 106 5.52 1.47 2.02
C ARG A 106 6.54 1.49 0.89
N SER A 107 6.11 1.27 -0.35
CA SER A 107 7.00 1.30 -1.51
C SER A 107 7.34 2.75 -1.88
N VAL A 108 8.61 3.00 -2.19
CA VAL A 108 9.06 4.25 -2.80
C VAL A 108 9.90 3.90 -4.02
N ARG A 109 9.45 4.32 -5.19
CA ARG A 109 9.96 3.85 -6.48
C ARG A 109 10.14 5.02 -7.43
N LEU A 110 11.27 5.08 -8.14
CA LEU A 110 11.31 5.87 -9.38
C LEU A 110 10.75 5.02 -10.50
N MET A 111 9.80 5.57 -11.25
CA MET A 111 9.11 4.84 -12.32
C MET A 111 9.31 5.58 -13.65
N ALA A 112 10.07 4.96 -14.55
CA ALA A 112 10.50 5.47 -15.84
C ALA A 112 9.72 4.83 -16.99
N LEU A 113 8.79 5.57 -17.58
CA LEU A 113 8.01 5.13 -18.75
C LEU A 113 8.73 5.55 -20.03
N ALA A 114 9.17 4.59 -20.86
CA ALA A 114 9.96 4.88 -22.05
C ALA A 114 9.17 5.63 -23.16
N PRO A 115 9.86 6.29 -24.12
CA PRO A 115 9.24 6.88 -25.30
C PRO A 115 8.41 5.87 -26.10
N GLY A 116 7.24 6.29 -26.58
CA GLY A 116 6.32 5.47 -27.37
C GLY A 116 5.50 4.44 -26.58
N VAL A 117 5.75 4.30 -25.27
CA VAL A 117 5.07 3.31 -24.42
C VAL A 117 3.74 3.85 -23.91
N SER A 118 2.74 2.97 -23.86
CA SER A 118 1.45 3.21 -23.20
C SER A 118 1.14 2.08 -22.23
N VAL A 119 0.43 2.42 -21.17
CA VAL A 119 -0.12 1.51 -20.17
C VAL A 119 -1.64 1.60 -20.28
N GLU A 120 -2.28 0.45 -20.49
CA GLU A 120 -3.72 0.34 -20.65
C GLU A 120 -4.48 0.83 -19.41
N GLU A 121 -5.76 1.13 -19.60
CA GLU A 121 -6.62 1.60 -18.52
C GLU A 121 -6.79 0.52 -17.45
N HIS A 122 -6.51 0.88 -16.19
CA HIS A 122 -6.65 0.01 -15.03
C HIS A 122 -7.08 0.81 -13.78
N SER A 123 -7.26 0.12 -12.67
CA SER A 123 -7.53 0.72 -11.36
C SER A 123 -6.73 -0.01 -10.30
N ASP A 124 -6.16 0.72 -9.36
CA ASP A 124 -5.36 0.16 -8.28
C ASP A 124 -6.24 -0.12 -7.07
N THR A 125 -6.30 -1.38 -6.63
CA THR A 125 -7.06 -1.76 -5.43
C THR A 125 -6.35 -2.86 -4.64
N PRO A 126 -6.32 -2.79 -3.30
CA PRO A 126 -6.87 -1.73 -2.43
C PRO A 126 -5.85 -0.60 -2.16
N LEU A 127 -6.08 0.58 -2.76
CA LEU A 127 -5.28 1.80 -2.60
C LEU A 127 -6.20 3.02 -2.56
N GLY A 128 -5.90 4.00 -1.70
CA GLY A 128 -6.65 5.24 -1.54
C GLY A 128 -7.07 5.51 -0.09
N LEU A 129 -7.67 6.69 0.11
CA LEU A 129 -8.15 7.15 1.42
C LEU A 129 -9.07 6.14 2.15
N PRO A 130 -9.96 5.39 1.47
CA PRO A 130 -10.79 4.35 2.11
C PRO A 130 -10.02 3.17 2.69
N TYR A 131 -8.81 2.92 2.21
CA TYR A 131 -8.00 1.74 2.53
C TYR A 131 -6.83 2.09 3.46
N GLY A 132 -6.42 3.36 3.47
CA GLY A 132 -5.52 3.93 4.46
C GLY A 132 -4.07 4.02 4.02
N TYR A 133 -3.77 3.65 2.79
CA TYR A 133 -2.59 4.12 2.07
C TYR A 133 -3.03 4.90 0.84
N VAL A 134 -2.34 5.99 0.54
CA VAL A 134 -2.50 6.72 -0.72
C VAL A 134 -1.21 6.70 -1.50
N ARG A 135 -1.29 6.97 -2.80
CA ARG A 135 -0.12 7.10 -3.65
C ARG A 135 0.14 8.55 -3.99
N LEU A 136 1.38 8.95 -3.77
CA LEU A 136 1.90 10.26 -4.08
C LEU A 136 2.87 10.21 -5.24
N HIS A 137 2.91 11.29 -6.02
CA HIS A 137 3.82 11.46 -7.13
C HIS A 137 4.64 12.74 -7.02
N ILE A 138 5.93 12.63 -7.31
CA ILE A 138 6.79 13.78 -7.60
C ILE A 138 7.32 13.61 -9.03
N PRO A 139 6.87 14.42 -10.00
CA PRO A 139 7.45 14.42 -11.34
C PRO A 139 8.91 14.87 -11.28
N LEU A 140 9.80 14.15 -11.96
CA LEU A 140 11.23 14.51 -12.06
C LEU A 140 11.59 14.83 -13.51
N VAL A 141 11.16 13.97 -14.44
CA VAL A 141 11.30 14.19 -15.89
C VAL A 141 9.94 14.01 -16.53
N THR A 142 9.47 15.03 -17.24
CA THR A 142 8.22 15.01 -17.99
C THR A 142 8.41 15.61 -19.38
N ASN A 143 7.43 15.44 -20.25
CA ASN A 143 7.38 16.04 -21.57
C ASN A 143 5.92 16.23 -22.03
N PRO A 144 5.63 17.05 -23.05
CA PRO A 144 4.25 17.32 -23.48
C PRO A 144 3.45 16.08 -23.92
N GLY A 145 4.15 15.02 -24.35
CA GLY A 145 3.57 13.72 -24.72
C GLY A 145 3.45 12.71 -23.57
N ALA A 146 3.96 13.04 -22.37
CA ALA A 146 3.78 12.24 -21.16
C ALA A 146 2.46 12.62 -20.48
N VAL A 147 1.46 11.75 -20.64
CA VAL A 147 0.08 12.00 -20.22
C VAL A 147 -0.40 10.85 -19.36
N MET A 148 -0.96 11.18 -18.20
CA MET A 148 -1.82 10.26 -17.46
C MET A 148 -3.26 10.68 -17.70
N VAL A 149 -4.13 9.78 -18.13
CA VAL A 149 -5.57 10.00 -18.17
C VAL A 149 -6.13 9.40 -16.88
N LEU A 150 -6.79 10.20 -16.04
CA LEU A 150 -7.41 9.73 -14.80
C LEU A 150 -8.88 10.17 -14.80
N ASP A 151 -9.80 9.20 -14.69
CA ASP A 151 -11.25 9.44 -14.73
C ASP A 151 -11.66 10.27 -15.97
N GLY A 152 -11.06 9.95 -17.12
CA GLY A 152 -11.27 10.63 -18.40
C GLY A 152 -10.59 12.01 -18.54
N VAL A 153 -9.88 12.49 -17.52
CA VAL A 153 -9.21 13.81 -17.54
C VAL A 153 -7.70 13.66 -17.73
N GLU A 154 -7.15 14.33 -18.75
CA GLU A 154 -5.71 14.35 -18.99
C GLU A 154 -4.95 15.15 -17.92
N GLN A 155 -3.86 14.57 -17.42
CA GLN A 155 -2.96 15.14 -16.41
C GLN A 155 -1.55 15.27 -16.99
N ARG A 156 -0.91 16.42 -16.74
CA ARG A 156 0.50 16.70 -17.10
C ARG A 156 1.20 17.40 -15.94
N TRP A 157 1.47 16.66 -14.89
CA TRP A 157 2.16 17.19 -13.72
C TRP A 157 3.61 17.59 -14.05
N GLN A 158 4.07 18.69 -13.45
CA GLN A 158 5.36 19.31 -13.76
C GLN A 158 6.40 19.03 -12.65
N PRO A 159 7.70 18.99 -12.96
CA PRO A 159 8.74 18.93 -11.95
C PRO A 159 8.62 20.05 -10.91
N GLY A 160 9.04 19.78 -9.69
CA GLY A 160 8.92 20.72 -8.56
C GLY A 160 7.60 20.62 -7.79
N THR A 161 6.73 19.66 -8.11
CA THR A 161 5.41 19.51 -7.50
C THR A 161 5.21 18.14 -6.82
N LEU A 162 4.40 18.09 -5.76
CA LEU A 162 3.94 16.87 -5.10
C LEU A 162 2.44 16.71 -5.36
N TRP A 163 2.04 15.54 -5.82
CA TRP A 163 0.64 15.23 -6.18
C TRP A 163 0.11 14.04 -5.43
N TYR A 164 -1.15 14.14 -5.02
CA TYR A 164 -2.02 13.01 -4.72
C TYR A 164 -2.89 12.71 -5.94
N ALA A 165 -3.16 11.43 -6.19
CA ALA A 165 -4.21 11.00 -7.10
C ALA A 165 -4.96 9.78 -6.56
N ASP A 166 -6.26 9.74 -6.86
CA ASP A 166 -7.17 8.65 -6.53
C ASP A 166 -7.08 7.54 -7.60
N PHE A 167 -6.07 6.68 -7.49
CA PHE A 167 -5.83 5.58 -8.43
C PHE A 167 -6.86 4.44 -8.35
N GLU A 168 -7.83 4.51 -7.44
CA GLU A 168 -9.02 3.65 -7.48
C GLU A 168 -9.90 3.96 -8.70
N ARG A 169 -9.74 5.15 -9.29
CA ARG A 169 -10.41 5.52 -10.52
C ARG A 169 -9.68 4.97 -11.75
N PRO A 170 -10.40 4.67 -12.84
CA PRO A 170 -9.79 4.24 -14.09
C PRO A 170 -8.72 5.21 -14.56
N HIS A 171 -7.54 4.69 -14.88
CA HIS A 171 -6.45 5.48 -15.37
C HIS A 171 -5.56 4.73 -16.35
N ALA A 172 -5.02 5.49 -17.30
CA ALA A 172 -4.09 5.02 -18.32
C ALA A 172 -2.89 5.98 -18.41
N LEU A 173 -1.75 5.49 -18.88
CA LEU A 173 -0.56 6.31 -19.11
C LEU A 173 -0.12 6.19 -20.56
N ARG A 174 0.39 7.28 -21.13
CA ARG A 174 1.09 7.27 -22.41
C ARG A 174 2.26 8.22 -22.38
N ASN A 175 3.35 7.84 -23.05
CA ASN A 175 4.47 8.73 -23.30
C ASN A 175 4.74 8.80 -24.81
N SER A 176 4.03 9.68 -25.52
CA SER A 176 4.23 9.90 -26.95
C SER A 176 5.40 10.85 -27.27
N GLY A 177 6.22 11.19 -26.28
CA GLY A 177 7.40 12.03 -26.45
C GLY A 177 8.63 11.24 -26.93
N ASP A 178 9.78 11.92 -26.93
CA ASP A 178 11.08 11.40 -27.36
C ASP A 178 12.03 11.04 -26.20
N ARG A 179 11.61 11.30 -24.96
CA ARG A 179 12.36 11.01 -23.73
C ARG A 179 11.50 10.30 -22.70
N ALA A 180 12.13 9.53 -21.82
CA ALA A 180 11.44 8.84 -20.74
C ALA A 180 10.74 9.84 -19.80
N ARG A 181 9.57 9.45 -19.29
CA ARG A 181 8.89 10.12 -18.18
C ARG A 181 9.32 9.44 -16.88
N ILE A 182 9.84 10.18 -15.92
CA ILE A 182 10.30 9.65 -14.63
C ILE A 182 9.60 10.39 -13.51
N HIS A 183 8.82 9.67 -12.70
CA HIS A 183 8.26 10.21 -11.46
C HIS A 183 8.73 9.34 -10.29
N LEU A 184 8.94 9.96 -9.13
CA LEU A 184 8.89 9.24 -7.87
C LEU A 184 7.42 8.90 -7.57
N VAL A 185 7.20 7.67 -7.15
CA VAL A 185 5.91 7.11 -6.75
C VAL A 185 6.07 6.54 -5.34
N ALA A 186 5.31 7.05 -4.39
CA ALA A 186 5.37 6.63 -3.00
C ALA A 186 3.99 6.23 -2.48
N ASP A 187 3.88 5.01 -1.96
CA ASP A 187 2.69 4.56 -1.23
C ASP A 187 2.88 4.90 0.26
N VAL A 188 2.01 5.76 0.80
CA VAL A 188 2.18 6.35 2.13
C VAL A 188 0.91 6.24 2.95
N ALA A 189 1.07 6.03 4.26
CA ALA A 189 -0.07 5.81 5.13
C ALA A 189 -0.85 7.11 5.35
N THR A 190 -2.16 6.99 5.52
CA THR A 190 -3.05 8.14 5.72
C THR A 190 -3.07 8.53 7.19
N ASN A 191 -2.66 9.76 7.49
CA ASN A 191 -2.72 10.34 8.83
C ASN A 191 -3.00 11.85 8.77
N ASP A 192 -3.18 12.49 9.92
CA ASP A 192 -3.50 13.92 10.00
C ASP A 192 -2.43 14.82 9.37
N ARG A 193 -1.15 14.44 9.46
CA ARG A 193 -0.05 15.21 8.87
C ARG A 193 -0.12 15.22 7.35
N LEU A 194 -0.37 14.06 6.75
CA LEU A 194 -0.58 13.95 5.31
C LEU A 194 -1.83 14.74 4.89
N LEU A 195 -2.94 14.56 5.60
CA LEU A 195 -4.19 15.27 5.28
C LEU A 195 -4.04 16.78 5.40
N ALA A 196 -3.18 17.29 6.28
CA ALA A 196 -2.89 18.72 6.41
C ALA A 196 -2.20 19.33 5.17
N LEU A 197 -1.63 18.52 4.27
CA LEU A 197 -1.09 19.00 2.99
C LEU A 197 -2.16 19.28 1.93
N PHE A 198 -3.39 18.80 2.14
CA PHE A 198 -4.48 19.02 1.18
C PHE A 198 -5.05 20.45 1.33
N PRO A 199 -5.45 21.10 0.21
CA PRO A 199 -6.10 22.40 0.25
C PRO A 199 -7.35 22.41 1.16
N ASP A 200 -7.62 23.55 1.79
CA ASP A 200 -8.77 23.74 2.70
C ASP A 200 -10.10 23.33 2.06
N SER A 201 -10.28 23.63 0.77
CA SER A 201 -11.47 23.25 0.01
C SER A 201 -11.66 21.73 -0.08
N PHE A 202 -10.57 20.99 -0.34
CA PHE A 202 -10.62 19.53 -0.37
C PHE A 202 -10.93 18.97 1.02
N ARG A 203 -10.29 19.50 2.07
CA ARG A 203 -10.47 19.03 3.46
C ARG A 203 -11.87 19.33 4.00
N ALA A 204 -12.49 20.44 3.59
CA ALA A 204 -13.84 20.80 3.99
C ALA A 204 -14.90 19.79 3.52
N ASP A 205 -14.70 19.22 2.33
CA ASP A 205 -15.62 18.24 1.73
C ASP A 205 -15.22 16.78 2.03
N LEU A 206 -14.11 16.58 2.76
CA LEU A 206 -13.55 15.26 3.01
C LEU A 206 -14.36 14.51 4.09
N PRO A 207 -15.06 13.41 3.77
CA PRO A 207 -15.81 12.63 4.74
C PRO A 207 -14.87 11.85 5.68
N ALA A 208 -14.54 12.40 6.85
CA ALA A 208 -13.60 11.78 7.79
C ALA A 208 -13.90 10.31 8.12
N SER A 209 -15.19 9.94 8.21
CA SER A 209 -15.62 8.56 8.45
C SER A 209 -15.33 7.59 7.30
N ASP A 210 -15.19 8.08 6.07
CA ASP A 210 -14.79 7.27 4.91
C ASP A 210 -13.27 7.18 4.73
N ILE A 211 -12.48 7.74 5.65
CA ILE A 211 -11.03 7.62 5.65
C ILE A 211 -10.62 6.48 6.56
N ALA A 212 -9.70 5.66 6.09
CA ALA A 212 -8.95 4.73 6.91
C ALA A 212 -7.65 5.39 7.39
N TYR A 213 -7.56 5.68 8.68
CA TYR A 213 -6.35 6.23 9.28
C TYR A 213 -5.41 5.11 9.68
N TYR A 214 -4.12 5.30 9.39
CA TYR A 214 -3.06 4.44 9.90
C TYR A 214 -3.08 4.41 11.43
N ARG A 215 -3.07 3.20 12.00
CA ARG A 215 -2.87 3.01 13.43
C ARG A 215 -1.45 2.53 13.72
N PRO A 216 -0.78 3.11 14.74
CA PRO A 216 0.53 2.66 15.14
C PRO A 216 0.46 1.24 15.69
N VAL A 217 1.51 0.47 15.44
CA VAL A 217 1.66 -0.88 16.00
C VAL A 217 1.95 -0.78 17.49
N LEU A 218 1.23 -1.56 18.29
CA LEU A 218 1.43 -1.66 19.73
C LEU A 218 2.23 -2.93 20.05
N PRO A 219 3.37 -2.83 20.75
CA PRO A 219 4.18 -4.00 21.06
C PRO A 219 3.42 -4.96 21.98
N LEU A 220 3.66 -6.25 21.79
CA LEU A 220 3.22 -7.31 22.69
C LEU A 220 4.40 -7.84 23.50
N THR A 221 4.16 -8.22 24.74
CA THR A 221 5.12 -8.98 25.54
C THR A 221 5.22 -10.42 25.03
N SER A 222 6.31 -11.12 25.35
CA SER A 222 6.46 -12.54 24.99
C SER A 222 5.30 -13.41 25.48
N ARG A 223 4.76 -13.09 26.66
CA ARG A 223 3.60 -13.77 27.22
C ARG A 223 2.34 -13.52 26.39
N GLU A 224 2.07 -12.27 26.00
CA GLU A 224 0.90 -11.95 25.19
C GLU A 224 0.99 -12.60 23.81
N LEU A 225 2.18 -12.67 23.20
CA LEU A 225 2.39 -13.39 21.94
C LEU A 225 1.94 -14.87 22.06
N GLU A 226 2.35 -15.56 23.12
CA GLU A 226 1.92 -16.94 23.37
C GLU A 226 0.41 -17.05 23.63
N GLU A 227 -0.17 -16.10 24.37
CA GLU A 227 -1.59 -16.05 24.71
C GLU A 227 -2.51 -15.84 23.49
N PHE A 228 -2.00 -15.20 22.43
CA PHE A 228 -2.72 -15.00 21.16
C PHE A 228 -2.60 -16.18 20.17
N GLY A 229 -1.89 -17.25 20.53
CA GLY A 229 -1.84 -18.45 19.70
C GLY A 229 -3.21 -19.13 19.58
N CYS A 230 -3.61 -19.52 18.37
CA CYS A 230 -4.86 -20.24 18.12
C CYS A 230 -4.90 -20.91 16.74
N SER A 231 -5.76 -21.91 16.57
CA SER A 231 -6.17 -22.43 15.26
C SER A 231 -7.65 -22.13 14.98
N PHE A 232 -7.98 -21.92 13.72
CA PHE A 232 -9.33 -21.58 13.27
C PHE A 232 -9.47 -21.89 11.77
N ALA A 233 -10.70 -21.82 11.26
CA ALA A 233 -10.96 -21.89 9.83
C ALA A 233 -10.95 -20.45 9.28
N VAL A 234 -10.11 -20.14 8.29
CA VAL A 234 -10.05 -18.81 7.66
C VAL A 234 -10.81 -18.85 6.32
N PRO A 235 -11.74 -17.92 6.02
CA PRO A 235 -12.36 -17.87 4.71
C PRO A 235 -11.31 -17.69 3.62
N PHE A 236 -11.36 -18.46 2.52
CA PHE A 236 -10.44 -18.31 1.38
C PHE A 236 -10.37 -16.86 0.89
N SER A 237 -11.52 -16.19 0.77
CA SER A 237 -11.61 -14.76 0.41
C SER A 237 -10.84 -13.81 1.34
N PHE A 238 -10.55 -14.21 2.59
CA PHE A 238 -9.70 -13.43 3.49
C PHE A 238 -8.21 -13.52 3.15
N MET A 239 -7.79 -14.53 2.38
CA MET A 239 -6.42 -14.67 1.87
C MET A 239 -6.26 -14.16 0.43
N GLU A 240 -7.36 -13.81 -0.25
CA GLU A 240 -7.37 -13.21 -1.59
C GLU A 240 -7.37 -11.68 -1.50
N TRP A 241 -6.33 -11.04 -2.02
CA TRP A 241 -5.97 -9.65 -1.66
C TRP A 241 -6.74 -8.54 -2.40
N GLY A 242 -7.72 -8.90 -3.23
CA GLY A 242 -8.62 -7.96 -3.92
C GLY A 242 -10.09 -8.11 -3.54
N GLU A 243 -10.45 -9.18 -2.84
CA GLU A 243 -11.84 -9.56 -2.60
C GLU A 243 -12.28 -9.22 -1.17
N PRO A 244 -13.55 -8.81 -0.96
CA PRO A 244 -14.07 -8.67 0.39
C PRO A 244 -14.18 -10.04 1.07
N VAL A 245 -14.04 -10.08 2.39
CA VAL A 245 -14.25 -11.34 3.14
C VAL A 245 -15.71 -11.77 3.02
N VAL A 246 -15.95 -13.00 2.58
CA VAL A 246 -17.28 -13.59 2.39
C VAL A 246 -17.53 -14.65 3.45
N ASP A 247 -18.77 -14.71 3.94
CA ASP A 247 -19.20 -15.77 4.85
C ASP A 247 -19.54 -17.03 4.06
N ASP A 248 -18.48 -17.71 3.60
CA ASP A 248 -18.56 -19.01 2.91
C ASP A 248 -17.74 -20.03 3.69
N HIS A 249 -18.42 -21.02 4.23
CA HIS A 249 -17.78 -22.09 5.01
C HIS A 249 -17.18 -23.19 4.14
N GLU A 250 -17.63 -23.35 2.89
CA GLU A 250 -17.16 -24.43 2.03
C GLU A 250 -15.73 -24.20 1.53
N SER A 251 -15.33 -22.93 1.39
CA SER A 251 -13.99 -22.51 1.00
C SER A 251 -13.09 -22.15 2.20
N ASP A 252 -13.52 -22.40 3.44
CA ASP A 252 -12.65 -22.14 4.59
C ASP A 252 -11.39 -23.00 4.53
N LEU A 253 -10.23 -22.38 4.77
CA LEU A 253 -8.93 -23.03 4.86
C LEU A 253 -8.56 -23.27 6.33
N PRO A 254 -7.86 -24.37 6.66
CA PRO A 254 -7.21 -24.50 7.95
C PRO A 254 -6.18 -23.38 8.17
N ALA A 255 -6.23 -22.72 9.31
CA ALA A 255 -5.27 -21.70 9.69
C ALA A 255 -4.86 -21.75 11.16
N GLU A 256 -3.68 -21.21 11.43
CA GLU A 256 -3.14 -21.00 12.76
C GLU A 256 -2.45 -19.64 12.89
N VAL A 257 -2.51 -19.10 14.11
CA VAL A 257 -1.67 -17.99 14.57
C VAL A 257 -0.70 -18.54 15.59
N THR A 258 0.60 -18.35 15.35
CA THR A 258 1.69 -18.82 16.21
C THR A 258 2.65 -17.68 16.55
N ALA A 259 3.23 -17.75 17.75
CA ALA A 259 4.32 -16.87 18.15
C ALA A 259 5.65 -17.44 17.64
N GLU A 260 6.37 -16.68 16.82
CA GLU A 260 7.65 -17.07 16.22
C GLU A 260 8.58 -15.87 16.23
N GLU A 261 9.83 -16.02 16.69
CA GLU A 261 10.86 -14.96 16.61
C GLU A 261 10.45 -13.60 17.23
N GLY A 262 9.51 -13.60 18.18
CA GLY A 262 9.02 -12.39 18.84
C GLY A 262 7.88 -11.66 18.10
N VAL A 263 7.28 -12.30 17.10
CA VAL A 263 6.11 -11.80 16.36
C VAL A 263 5.00 -12.85 16.31
N LEU A 264 3.79 -12.43 15.92
CA LEU A 264 2.70 -13.35 15.58
C LEU A 264 2.67 -13.59 14.07
N VAL A 265 2.49 -14.84 13.67
CA VAL A 265 2.44 -15.24 12.26
C VAL A 265 1.14 -15.98 11.99
N LEU A 266 0.38 -15.50 11.00
CA LEU A 266 -0.76 -16.20 10.42
C LEU A 266 -0.27 -17.18 9.35
N ARG A 267 -0.67 -18.45 9.47
CA ARG A 267 -0.43 -19.51 8.49
C ARG A 267 -1.77 -20.05 8.04
N ALA A 268 -2.06 -19.95 6.75
CA ALA A 268 -3.24 -20.56 6.13
C ALA A 268 -2.79 -21.59 5.11
N GLU A 269 -3.51 -22.71 5.02
CA GLU A 269 -3.19 -23.77 4.05
C GLU A 269 -3.10 -23.21 2.62
N GLY A 270 -2.00 -23.54 1.91
CA GLY A 270 -1.80 -23.10 0.53
C GLY A 270 -1.27 -21.66 0.35
N HIS A 271 -1.12 -20.87 1.41
CA HIS A 271 -0.62 -19.49 1.34
C HIS A 271 0.72 -19.29 2.06
N ALA A 272 1.46 -18.29 1.61
CA ALA A 272 2.66 -17.84 2.31
C ALA A 272 2.29 -17.29 3.70
N PRO A 273 3.16 -17.48 4.73
CA PRO A 273 2.91 -16.95 6.06
C PRO A 273 2.93 -15.42 6.07
N VAL A 274 2.07 -14.83 6.90
CA VAL A 274 1.94 -13.37 7.04
C VAL A 274 2.14 -12.96 8.49
N GLU A 275 3.01 -11.99 8.73
CA GLU A 275 3.20 -11.43 10.07
C GLU A 275 2.00 -10.55 10.45
N LEU A 276 1.61 -10.61 11.73
CA LEU A 276 0.49 -9.86 12.30
C LEU A 276 1.00 -8.71 13.17
N LEU A 277 0.53 -7.51 12.87
CA LEU A 277 0.86 -6.28 13.60
C LEU A 277 -0.30 -5.89 14.52
N HIS A 278 -0.05 -5.93 15.82
CA HIS A 278 -1.05 -5.62 16.84
C HIS A 278 -1.41 -4.14 16.87
N LEU A 279 -2.70 -3.84 16.91
CA LEU A 279 -3.28 -2.48 16.90
C LEU A 279 -4.01 -2.13 18.22
N GLY A 280 -4.01 -3.04 19.19
CA GLY A 280 -4.76 -2.92 20.45
C GLY A 280 -6.05 -3.73 20.44
N ALA A 281 -6.54 -4.05 21.64
CA ALA A 281 -7.80 -4.78 21.86
C ALA A 281 -7.89 -6.10 21.07
N GLY A 282 -6.76 -6.83 20.95
CA GLY A 282 -6.69 -8.10 20.23
C GLY A 282 -6.90 -7.98 18.73
N GLU A 283 -6.84 -6.76 18.16
CA GLU A 283 -6.94 -6.53 16.73
C GLU A 283 -5.56 -6.41 16.08
N PHE A 284 -5.45 -6.96 14.87
CA PHE A 284 -4.22 -7.08 14.10
C PHE A 284 -4.48 -6.71 12.65
N ARG A 285 -3.50 -6.06 12.03
CA ARG A 285 -3.38 -5.96 10.57
C ARG A 285 -2.26 -6.86 10.08
N LEU A 286 -2.26 -7.13 8.79
CA LEU A 286 -1.21 -7.89 8.13
C LEU A 286 -0.01 -6.97 7.88
N LEU A 287 1.21 -7.43 8.19
CA LEU A 287 2.44 -6.71 7.85
C LEU A 287 2.48 -6.46 6.36
N GLY A 288 2.82 -5.24 5.97
CA GLY A 288 2.82 -4.84 4.56
C GLY A 288 1.43 -4.59 3.99
N TRP A 289 0.37 -4.64 4.80
CA TRP A 289 -1.00 -4.32 4.39
C TRP A 289 -1.56 -3.04 5.02
N SER A 290 -2.72 -2.64 4.50
CA SER A 290 -3.47 -1.45 4.89
C SER A 290 -4.51 -1.73 5.96
N GLU A 291 -5.27 -0.70 6.33
CA GLU A 291 -6.42 -0.80 7.25
C GLU A 291 -7.66 -1.38 6.56
N GLU A 292 -7.52 -1.86 5.31
CA GLU A 292 -8.54 -2.58 4.56
C GLU A 292 -8.84 -3.93 5.19
N ARG A 293 -7.84 -4.66 5.71
CA ARG A 293 -8.01 -6.02 6.22
C ARG A 293 -7.53 -6.17 7.64
N LEU A 294 -8.40 -6.68 8.51
CA LEU A 294 -8.14 -6.80 9.94
C LEU A 294 -8.58 -8.16 10.46
N LEU A 295 -7.78 -8.69 11.38
CA LEU A 295 -8.00 -9.90 12.15
C LEU A 295 -8.16 -9.49 13.62
N ARG A 296 -9.23 -9.90 14.31
CA ARG A 296 -9.35 -9.76 15.77
C ARG A 296 -9.44 -11.12 16.44
N LEU A 297 -8.60 -11.32 17.45
CA LEU A 297 -8.46 -12.55 18.21
C LEU A 297 -9.15 -12.37 19.58
N ASP A 298 -10.41 -12.75 19.67
CA ASP A 298 -11.22 -12.72 20.89
C ASP A 298 -11.12 -14.09 21.59
N LEU A 299 -9.98 -14.37 22.20
CA LEU A 299 -9.63 -15.73 22.68
C LEU A 299 -9.87 -15.97 24.18
N PHE A 300 -10.19 -14.93 24.94
CA PHE A 300 -10.13 -14.96 26.41
C PHE A 300 -11.50 -15.11 27.09
N ASP A 301 -12.57 -15.24 26.31
CA ASP A 301 -13.93 -15.55 26.78
C ASP A 301 -14.22 -17.07 26.72
N ASP A 302 -15.37 -17.49 27.25
CA ASP A 302 -15.83 -18.89 27.25
C ASP A 302 -16.09 -19.46 25.84
N ASP A 303 -16.22 -18.59 24.83
CA ASP A 303 -16.44 -18.94 23.42
C ASP A 303 -15.39 -18.23 22.54
N PRO A 304 -14.15 -18.74 22.45
CA PRO A 304 -13.07 -18.13 21.69
C PRO A 304 -13.42 -17.99 20.20
N ARG A 305 -13.19 -16.81 19.64
CA ARG A 305 -13.50 -16.51 18.23
C ARG A 305 -12.41 -15.69 17.56
N VAL A 306 -12.34 -15.86 16.24
CA VAL A 306 -11.62 -14.96 15.34
C VAL A 306 -12.64 -14.16 14.54
N GLU A 307 -12.48 -12.85 14.53
CA GLU A 307 -13.22 -11.93 13.67
C GLU A 307 -12.32 -11.50 12.50
N LEU A 308 -12.75 -11.83 11.29
CA LEU A 308 -12.06 -11.50 10.05
C LEU A 308 -12.86 -10.41 9.34
N SER A 309 -12.19 -9.34 8.93
CA SER A 309 -12.90 -8.23 8.32
C SER A 309 -12.15 -7.59 7.17
N THR A 310 -12.93 -7.19 6.16
CA THR A 310 -12.50 -6.27 5.11
C THR A 310 -13.27 -4.96 5.24
N ARG A 311 -12.63 -3.87 4.84
CA ARG A 311 -13.08 -2.51 5.11
C ARG A 311 -12.79 -1.60 3.92
N ARG A 312 -13.76 -0.73 3.63
CA ARG A 312 -13.59 0.42 2.74
C ARG A 312 -14.22 1.65 3.38
N GLY A 313 -13.40 2.56 3.89
CA GLY A 313 -13.86 3.75 4.59
C GLY A 313 -14.69 3.38 5.81
N ARG A 314 -15.94 3.83 5.91
CA ARG A 314 -16.83 3.44 7.03
C ARG A 314 -17.47 2.05 6.87
N ARG A 315 -17.40 1.47 5.67
CA ARG A 315 -18.05 0.19 5.35
C ARG A 315 -17.13 -0.93 5.77
N ARG A 316 -17.66 -1.90 6.51
CA ARG A 316 -16.91 -3.05 7.00
C ARG A 316 -17.74 -4.31 6.82
N GLN A 317 -17.14 -5.34 6.24
CA GLN A 317 -17.68 -6.68 6.18
C GLN A 317 -16.94 -7.55 7.19
N VAL A 318 -17.67 -8.39 7.89
CA VAL A 318 -17.16 -9.14 9.04
C VAL A 318 -17.65 -10.57 8.97
N VAL A 319 -16.72 -11.51 9.11
CA VAL A 319 -16.97 -12.94 9.24
C VAL A 319 -16.36 -13.42 10.55
N ARG A 320 -17.03 -14.33 11.24
CA ARG A 320 -16.56 -14.88 12.52
C ARG A 320 -16.43 -16.37 12.45
N ARG A 321 -15.37 -16.89 13.06
CA ARG A 321 -15.07 -18.32 13.11
C ARG A 321 -14.70 -18.72 14.54
N PRO A 322 -15.15 -19.88 15.03
CA PRO A 322 -14.67 -20.41 16.30
C PRO A 322 -13.14 -20.57 16.28
N ALA A 323 -12.50 -20.31 17.40
CA ALA A 323 -11.07 -20.46 17.58
C ALA A 323 -10.78 -21.56 18.61
N LEU A 324 -9.68 -22.29 18.40
CA LEU A 324 -9.17 -23.27 19.35
C LEU A 324 -7.82 -22.78 19.85
N ARG A 325 -7.69 -22.65 21.17
CA ARG A 325 -6.41 -22.30 21.79
C ARG A 325 -5.50 -23.54 21.84
N PRO A 326 -4.17 -23.37 21.75
CA PRO A 326 -3.23 -24.43 22.05
C PRO A 326 -3.55 -25.01 23.43
N ALA A 327 -3.46 -26.33 23.57
CA ALA A 327 -3.57 -26.95 24.88
C ALA A 327 -2.47 -26.38 25.78
N THR A 328 -2.86 -25.75 26.89
CA THR A 328 -1.90 -25.26 27.89
C THR A 328 -1.06 -26.46 28.36
N VAL A 329 0.25 -26.44 28.08
CA VAL A 329 1.21 -27.44 28.57
C VAL A 329 1.52 -27.17 30.03
#